data_AF-A0A7S1ITY9-F1
#
_entry.id   AF-A0A7S1ITY9-F1
#
_cell.length_a   1.000
_cell.length_b   1.000
_cell.length_c   1.000
_cell.angle_alpha   90.00
_cell.angle_beta   90.00
_cell.angle_gamma   90.00
#
_symmetry.space_group_name_H-M   'P 1'
#
loop_
_entity.id
_entity.type
_entity.pdbx_description
1 polymer ?
#
loop_
_entity_poly.entity_id
_entity_poly.type
_entity_poly.pdbx_seq_one_letter_code
_entity_poly.pdbx_strand_id
1 'polypeptide(L)'
;MAEGGELLLLILSNGMPFSDMTAVIEKLKNSSKSIGTHKRRELYWNAYGAMISKVSSMEGQAHCFLLYKTNAEGEGAVEVIDLTKRQRGLVGGGIDMMGQKLKPPEDPTSKNWCMAFSEEDAQKAWDDFMSADPCIYLTSDGVYAATRYKRVLCKGLSGPLKTIKEVEAIVSELKPEKPLRSVSFIGNDPPAVNGYNTFIAGPCSFAESLPATIGHVTSTSTGEIYDYFLQRRNSYLIDEAGKLIAQMLTDVNKGQTPIISASSTKEAAVAYKNALMKRVFVHESFKKFVDRVRADGQVEMYVITGDVEGTDFGKYGKIVFELFYRADLSNFGA
;
A
#
# COMPACT_ATOMS: atom_id res chain seq x y z
N MET A 1 13.58 -12.32 10.31
CA MET A 1 14.30 -13.36 9.54
C MET A 1 13.36 -14.55 9.42
N ALA A 2 12.98 -14.93 8.20
CA ALA A 2 12.14 -16.10 7.99
C ALA A 2 12.95 -17.37 8.26
N GLU A 3 12.76 -17.96 9.44
CA GLU A 3 13.16 -19.33 9.74
C GLU A 3 12.10 -20.26 9.15
N GLY A 4 12.32 -20.74 7.93
CA GLY A 4 11.42 -21.69 7.27
C GLY A 4 11.79 -21.92 5.81
N GLY A 5 11.38 -23.04 5.23
CA GLY A 5 11.51 -23.35 3.79
C GLY A 5 10.70 -22.43 2.87
N GLU A 6 10.23 -21.29 3.39
CA GLU A 6 9.34 -20.38 2.70
C GLU A 6 10.12 -19.44 1.75
N LEU A 7 9.65 -19.34 0.50
CA LEU A 7 10.14 -18.42 -0.51
C LEU A 7 8.95 -17.86 -1.30
N LEU A 8 8.96 -16.53 -1.44
CA LEU A 8 8.01 -15.79 -2.25
C LEU A 8 8.79 -15.04 -3.33
N LEU A 9 8.42 -15.22 -4.60
CA LEU A 9 8.96 -14.44 -5.71
C LEU A 9 7.81 -13.86 -6.51
N LEU A 10 7.95 -12.61 -6.93
CA LEU A 10 6.96 -11.92 -7.75
C LEU A 10 7.66 -11.27 -8.94
N ILE A 11 7.14 -11.49 -10.15
CA ILE A 11 7.55 -10.77 -11.35
C ILE A 11 6.33 -10.09 -11.96
N LEU A 12 6.38 -8.77 -12.13
CA LEU A 12 5.41 -8.03 -12.94
C LEU A 12 5.98 -7.84 -14.34
N SER A 13 5.28 -8.32 -15.38
CA SER A 13 5.68 -8.16 -16.78
C SER A 13 4.77 -7.21 -17.54
N ASN A 14 5.39 -6.25 -18.23
CA ASN A 14 4.73 -5.33 -19.16
C ASN A 14 5.02 -5.77 -20.61
N GLY A 15 4.33 -6.83 -21.06
CA GLY A 15 4.26 -7.22 -22.47
C GLY A 15 5.51 -7.85 -23.05
N MET A 16 6.47 -8.25 -22.19
CA MET A 16 7.67 -8.96 -22.65
C MET A 16 7.27 -10.30 -23.28
N PRO A 17 7.79 -10.69 -24.46
CA PRO A 17 7.58 -12.03 -25.00
C PRO A 17 7.96 -13.11 -23.98
N PHE A 18 7.22 -14.21 -23.90
CA PHE A 18 7.52 -15.27 -22.92
C PHE A 18 8.92 -15.89 -23.10
N SER A 19 9.44 -15.92 -24.33
CA SER A 19 10.82 -16.31 -24.64
C SER A 19 11.84 -15.39 -23.98
N ASP A 20 11.64 -14.07 -24.09
CA ASP A 20 12.52 -13.07 -23.50
C ASP A 20 12.40 -13.07 -21.98
N MET A 21 11.17 -13.23 -21.46
CA MET A 21 10.91 -13.36 -20.03
C MET A 21 11.64 -14.58 -19.45
N THR A 22 11.63 -15.70 -20.16
CA THR A 22 12.39 -16.91 -19.79
C THR A 22 13.88 -16.59 -19.67
N ALA A 23 14.46 -15.89 -20.65
CA ALA A 23 15.86 -15.49 -20.63
C ALA A 23 16.20 -14.53 -19.48
N VAL A 24 15.29 -13.60 -19.15
CA VAL A 24 15.45 -12.71 -17.98
C VAL A 24 15.41 -13.51 -16.67
N ILE A 25 14.50 -14.48 -16.55
CA ILE A 25 14.43 -15.33 -15.35
C ILE A 25 15.68 -16.20 -15.22
N GLU A 26 16.25 -16.71 -16.31
CA GLU A 26 17.52 -17.44 -16.26
C GLU A 26 18.68 -16.55 -15.78
N LYS A 27 18.68 -15.25 -16.14
CA LYS A 27 19.64 -14.29 -15.57
C LYS A 27 19.42 -14.10 -14.07
N LEU A 28 18.17 -13.94 -13.60
CA LEU A 28 17.84 -13.83 -12.18
C LEU A 28 18.27 -15.07 -11.39
N LYS A 29 18.02 -16.25 -11.95
CA LYS A 29 18.48 -17.55 -11.42
C LYS A 29 19.99 -17.60 -11.29
N ASN A 30 20.73 -17.17 -12.31
CA ASN A 30 22.19 -17.12 -12.23
C ASN A 30 22.70 -16.11 -11.20
N SER A 31 22.05 -14.95 -11.08
CA SER A 31 22.36 -13.96 -10.06
C SER A 31 22.06 -14.45 -8.64
N SER A 32 21.11 -15.37 -8.44
CA SER A 32 20.78 -15.89 -7.11
C SER A 32 21.92 -16.71 -6.47
N LYS A 33 22.93 -17.13 -7.24
CA LYS A 33 24.12 -17.86 -6.75
C LYS A 33 24.91 -17.07 -5.70
N SER A 34 24.80 -15.74 -5.67
CA SER A 34 25.48 -14.89 -4.68
C SER A 34 24.68 -14.70 -3.39
N ILE A 35 23.47 -15.25 -3.27
CA ILE A 35 22.59 -15.03 -2.11
C ILE A 35 23.03 -15.90 -0.93
N GLY A 36 23.33 -15.27 0.20
CA GLY A 36 23.37 -15.90 1.53
C GLY A 36 23.95 -17.33 1.59
N THR A 37 23.19 -18.23 2.22
CA THR A 37 23.58 -19.62 2.50
C THR A 37 23.27 -20.58 1.33
N HIS A 38 23.96 -21.72 1.27
CA HIS A 38 23.73 -22.77 0.26
C HIS A 38 22.26 -23.17 0.14
N LYS A 39 21.61 -23.47 1.27
CA LYS A 39 20.19 -23.87 1.32
C LYS A 39 19.28 -22.78 0.73
N ARG A 40 19.57 -21.49 0.97
CA ARG A 40 18.78 -20.40 0.38
C ARG A 40 18.99 -20.33 -1.13
N ARG A 41 20.22 -20.49 -1.61
CA ARG A 41 20.52 -20.53 -3.06
C ARG A 41 19.75 -21.63 -3.77
N GLU A 42 19.69 -22.82 -3.19
CA GLU A 42 18.91 -23.94 -3.73
C GLU A 42 17.42 -23.62 -3.86
N LEU A 43 16.81 -22.98 -2.84
CA LEU A 43 15.42 -22.56 -2.91
C LEU A 43 15.17 -21.57 -4.05
N TYR A 44 15.99 -20.53 -4.18
CA TYR A 44 15.88 -19.58 -5.30
C TYR A 44 16.10 -20.25 -6.65
N TRP A 45 17.07 -21.17 -6.74
CA TRP A 45 17.38 -21.88 -7.97
C TRP A 45 16.21 -22.76 -8.43
N ASN A 46 15.61 -23.50 -7.50
CA ASN A 46 14.44 -24.34 -7.76
C ASN A 46 13.22 -23.50 -8.13
N ALA A 47 13.00 -22.39 -7.43
CA ALA A 47 11.88 -21.49 -7.69
C ALA A 47 11.97 -20.86 -9.08
N TYR A 48 13.11 -20.26 -9.44
CA TYR A 48 13.29 -19.71 -10.78
C TYR A 48 13.25 -20.81 -11.85
N GLY A 49 13.80 -22.01 -11.57
CA GLY A 49 13.67 -23.16 -12.46
C GLY A 49 12.21 -23.54 -12.74
N ALA A 50 11.36 -23.57 -11.71
CA ALA A 50 9.93 -23.82 -11.86
C ALA A 50 9.25 -22.71 -12.67
N MET A 51 9.59 -21.44 -12.41
CA MET A 51 9.06 -20.30 -13.17
C MET A 51 9.44 -20.39 -14.65
N ILE A 52 10.70 -20.71 -14.98
CA ILE A 52 11.19 -20.93 -16.34
C ILE A 52 10.42 -22.07 -17.04
N SER A 53 10.27 -23.21 -16.37
CA SER A 53 9.49 -24.34 -16.92
C SER A 53 8.04 -23.94 -17.22
N LYS A 54 7.44 -23.10 -16.37
CA LYS A 54 6.08 -22.60 -16.59
C LYS A 54 6.00 -21.66 -17.78
N VAL A 55 6.87 -20.64 -17.87
CA VAL A 55 6.77 -19.62 -18.92
C VAL A 55 7.29 -20.07 -20.29
N SER A 56 8.24 -21.01 -20.34
CA SER A 56 8.83 -21.49 -21.60
C SER A 56 7.86 -22.27 -22.49
N SER A 57 6.77 -22.79 -21.92
CA SER A 57 5.68 -23.46 -22.65
C SER A 57 4.57 -22.50 -23.11
N MET A 58 4.68 -21.21 -22.80
CA MET A 58 3.69 -20.20 -23.15
C MET A 58 4.11 -19.41 -24.40
N GLU A 59 3.13 -18.99 -25.18
CA GLU A 59 3.32 -18.19 -26.39
C GLU A 59 2.75 -16.77 -26.22
N GLY A 60 3.27 -15.83 -27.00
CA GLY A 60 2.80 -14.44 -27.02
C GLY A 60 3.48 -13.52 -26.00
N GLN A 61 2.80 -12.43 -25.65
CA GLN A 61 3.30 -11.37 -24.77
C GLN A 61 2.83 -11.58 -23.33
N ALA A 62 3.78 -11.62 -22.39
CA ALA A 62 3.53 -11.73 -20.97
C ALA A 62 3.07 -10.38 -20.40
N HIS A 63 1.75 -10.18 -20.35
CA HIS A 63 1.12 -9.15 -19.53
C HIS A 63 0.54 -9.78 -18.28
N CYS A 64 1.40 -10.12 -17.32
CA CYS A 64 0.98 -10.86 -16.13
C CYS A 64 1.82 -10.51 -14.91
N PHE A 65 1.31 -10.90 -13.75
CA PHE A 65 2.15 -11.25 -12.61
C PHE A 65 2.51 -12.73 -12.70
N LEU A 66 3.77 -13.04 -12.45
CA LEU A 66 4.27 -14.40 -12.26
C LEU A 66 4.68 -14.54 -10.80
N LEU A 67 3.91 -15.32 -10.05
CA LEU A 67 4.07 -15.50 -8.61
C LEU A 67 4.62 -16.91 -8.35
N TYR A 68 5.64 -17.03 -7.52
CA TYR A 68 6.05 -18.29 -6.95
C TYR A 68 5.91 -18.22 -5.44
N LYS A 69 5.24 -19.21 -4.85
CA LYS A 69 5.09 -19.33 -3.41
C LYS A 69 5.24 -20.77 -2.98
N THR A 70 6.04 -21.00 -1.95
CA THR A 70 6.11 -22.28 -1.23
C THR A 70 5.04 -22.36 -0.15
N ASN A 71 4.41 -23.52 0.00
CA ASN A 71 3.58 -23.81 1.16
C ASN A 71 4.45 -24.12 2.40
N ALA A 72 3.80 -24.35 3.55
CA ALA A 72 4.49 -24.68 4.81
C ALA A 72 5.26 -26.02 4.76
N GLU A 73 4.93 -26.88 3.80
CA GLU A 73 5.57 -28.18 3.56
C GLU A 73 6.78 -28.06 2.60
N GLY A 74 7.06 -26.85 2.08
CA GLY A 74 8.18 -26.57 1.18
C GLY A 74 7.89 -26.86 -0.29
N GLU A 75 6.66 -27.26 -0.65
CA GLU A 75 6.24 -27.43 -2.03
C GLU A 75 5.89 -26.07 -2.65
N GLY A 76 6.53 -25.73 -3.77
CA GLY A 76 6.34 -24.46 -4.45
C GLY A 76 5.44 -24.57 -5.69
N ALA A 77 4.54 -23.61 -5.85
CA ALA A 77 3.68 -23.49 -7.02
C ALA A 77 3.98 -22.17 -7.76
N VAL A 78 3.91 -22.23 -9.10
CA VAL A 78 3.97 -21.06 -9.97
C VAL A 78 2.56 -20.71 -10.44
N GLU A 79 2.15 -19.48 -10.18
CA GLU A 79 0.88 -18.92 -10.64
C GLU A 79 1.15 -17.81 -11.67
N VAL A 80 0.38 -17.84 -12.77
CA VAL A 80 0.38 -16.79 -13.79
C VAL A 80 -0.94 -16.05 -13.68
N ILE A 81 -0.88 -14.78 -13.31
CA ILE A 81 -2.06 -13.93 -13.10
C ILE A 81 -2.06 -12.86 -14.18
N ASP A 82 -2.92 -13.03 -15.18
CA ASP A 82 -2.99 -12.10 -16.31
C ASP A 82 -3.44 -10.71 -15.88
N LEU A 83 -2.76 -9.69 -16.40
CA LEU A 83 -3.17 -8.30 -16.24
C LEU A 83 -4.46 -8.08 -17.01
N THR A 84 -5.42 -7.42 -16.36
CA THR A 84 -6.64 -6.94 -17.01
C THR A 84 -6.31 -5.88 -18.08
N LYS A 85 -7.22 -5.63 -19.02
CA LYS A 85 -7.06 -4.59 -20.06
C LYS A 85 -6.67 -3.23 -19.46
N ARG A 86 -7.26 -2.87 -18.31
CA ARG A 86 -6.96 -1.64 -17.58
C ARG A 86 -5.55 -1.64 -17.01
N GLN A 87 -5.16 -2.71 -16.31
CA GLN A 87 -3.82 -2.84 -15.75
C GLN A 87 -2.75 -2.77 -16.84
N ARG A 88 -2.97 -3.41 -18.00
CA ARG A 88 -2.11 -3.30 -19.19
C ARG A 88 -1.95 -1.85 -19.65
N GLY A 89 -3.04 -1.08 -19.72
CA GLY A 89 -2.99 0.34 -20.05
C GLY A 89 -2.22 1.19 -19.03
N LEU A 90 -2.31 0.86 -17.74
CA LEU A 90 -1.53 1.51 -16.69
C LEU A 90 -0.03 1.22 -16.86
N VAL A 91 0.38 -0.05 -16.88
CA VAL A 91 1.81 -0.43 -16.96
C VAL A 91 2.44 -0.11 -18.32
N GLY A 92 1.63 -0.03 -19.38
CA GLY A 92 2.04 0.27 -20.75
C GLY A 92 2.28 1.77 -21.05
N GLY A 93 2.31 2.62 -20.03
CA GLY A 93 2.58 4.06 -20.15
C GLY A 93 1.51 4.97 -19.55
N GLY A 94 0.45 4.41 -18.96
CA GLY A 94 -0.53 5.19 -18.20
C GLY A 94 0.04 5.75 -16.90
N ILE A 95 0.95 5.02 -16.26
CA ILE A 95 1.63 5.42 -15.02
C ILE A 95 3.13 5.08 -15.09
N ASP A 96 3.92 5.76 -14.28
CA ASP A 96 5.31 5.42 -14.05
C ASP A 96 5.41 4.31 -13.00
N MET A 97 6.02 3.20 -13.40
CA MET A 97 6.41 2.12 -12.49
C MET A 97 7.81 2.40 -11.94
N MET A 98 7.93 2.47 -10.62
CA MET A 98 9.15 2.84 -9.89
C MET A 98 9.94 1.59 -9.48
N GLY A 99 11.25 1.60 -9.71
CA GLY A 99 12.15 0.48 -9.39
C GLY A 99 12.90 -0.05 -10.62
N GLN A 100 13.66 -1.13 -10.44
CA GLN A 100 14.49 -1.68 -11.50
C GLN A 100 13.66 -2.41 -12.56
N LYS A 101 13.69 -1.90 -13.80
CA LYS A 101 13.08 -2.53 -14.97
C LYS A 101 14.13 -3.40 -15.67
N LEU A 102 13.89 -4.70 -15.68
CA LEU A 102 14.66 -5.66 -16.44
C LEU A 102 14.16 -5.66 -17.89
N LYS A 103 15.08 -5.49 -18.83
CA LYS A 103 14.79 -5.43 -20.27
C LYS A 103 15.10 -6.77 -20.93
N PRO A 104 14.49 -7.05 -22.10
CA PRO A 104 14.89 -8.18 -22.92
C PRO A 104 16.41 -8.16 -23.15
N PRO A 105 17.12 -9.29 -22.95
CA PRO A 105 18.57 -9.37 -23.13
C PRO A 105 19.07 -8.87 -24.49
N GLU A 106 18.34 -9.24 -25.55
CA GLU A 106 18.70 -8.94 -26.95
C GLU A 106 18.11 -7.61 -27.45
N ASP A 107 17.20 -6.99 -26.68
CA ASP A 107 16.67 -5.65 -26.97
C ASP A 107 16.57 -4.80 -25.70
N PRO A 108 17.70 -4.21 -25.25
CA PRO A 108 17.72 -3.32 -24.09
C PRO A 108 16.89 -2.04 -24.29
N THR A 109 16.59 -1.67 -25.53
CA THR A 109 15.82 -0.46 -25.88
C THR A 109 14.32 -0.69 -25.88
N SER A 110 13.88 -1.96 -25.75
CA SER A 110 12.48 -2.34 -25.76
C SER A 110 11.65 -1.51 -24.80
N LYS A 111 10.42 -1.17 -25.20
CA LYS A 111 9.42 -0.58 -24.27
C LYS A 111 8.87 -1.61 -23.29
N ASN A 112 9.02 -2.89 -23.60
CA ASN A 112 8.64 -3.98 -22.71
C ASN A 112 9.67 -4.12 -21.59
N TRP A 113 9.24 -4.60 -20.44
CA TRP A 113 10.09 -4.80 -19.28
C TRP A 113 9.41 -5.74 -18.29
N CYS A 114 10.17 -6.29 -17.37
CA CYS A 114 9.64 -6.88 -16.16
C CYS A 114 10.33 -6.32 -14.91
N MET A 115 9.65 -6.36 -13.78
CA MET A 115 10.20 -6.03 -12.46
C MET A 115 10.14 -7.27 -11.60
N ALA A 116 11.23 -7.59 -10.92
CA ALA A 116 11.34 -8.78 -10.08
C ALA A 116 11.52 -8.38 -8.62
N PHE A 117 10.81 -9.08 -7.74
CA PHE A 117 10.81 -8.88 -6.31
C PHE A 117 10.94 -10.24 -5.61
N SER A 118 11.54 -10.24 -4.43
CA SER A 118 11.76 -11.45 -3.64
C SER A 118 11.39 -11.24 -2.18
N GLU A 119 10.89 -12.29 -1.55
CA GLU A 119 10.59 -12.38 -0.13
C GLU A 119 9.68 -11.25 0.35
N GLU A 120 10.13 -10.51 1.37
CA GLU A 120 9.36 -9.42 1.97
C GLU A 120 9.03 -8.34 0.93
N ASP A 121 9.93 -8.06 -0.01
CA ASP A 121 9.71 -7.07 -1.06
C ASP A 121 8.68 -7.56 -2.09
N ALA A 122 8.59 -8.87 -2.32
CA ALA A 122 7.54 -9.44 -3.17
C ALA A 122 6.16 -9.23 -2.55
N GLN A 123 6.02 -9.46 -1.24
CA GLN A 123 4.75 -9.21 -0.54
C GLN A 123 4.42 -7.71 -0.51
N LYS A 124 5.39 -6.84 -0.19
CA LYS A 124 5.20 -5.38 -0.21
C LYS A 124 4.79 -4.86 -1.58
N ALA A 125 5.42 -5.38 -2.65
CA ALA A 125 5.07 -5.00 -4.01
C ALA A 125 3.65 -5.47 -4.37
N TRP A 126 3.29 -6.71 -4.03
CA TRP A 126 1.94 -7.22 -4.23
C TRP A 126 0.89 -6.35 -3.53
N ASP A 127 1.08 -6.09 -2.23
CA ASP A 127 0.18 -5.26 -1.43
C ASP A 127 0.09 -3.83 -1.98
N ASP A 128 1.19 -3.24 -2.44
CA ASP A 128 1.19 -1.92 -3.06
C ASP A 128 0.43 -1.88 -4.40
N PHE A 129 0.61 -2.90 -5.24
CA PHE A 129 -0.09 -2.98 -6.51
C PHE A 129 -1.60 -3.09 -6.31
N MET A 130 -2.02 -3.92 -5.35
CA MET A 130 -3.42 -4.27 -5.16
C MET A 130 -4.17 -3.31 -4.24
N SER A 131 -3.60 -2.88 -3.11
CA SER A 131 -4.36 -2.26 -2.03
C SER A 131 -3.72 -1.03 -1.38
N ALA A 132 -2.55 -0.56 -1.85
CA ALA A 132 -1.97 0.66 -1.30
C ALA A 132 -2.88 1.89 -1.47
N ASP A 133 -2.94 2.68 -0.40
CA ASP A 133 -3.56 3.99 -0.39
C ASP A 133 -2.64 5.01 -1.08
N PRO A 134 -3.10 5.71 -2.12
CA PRO A 134 -2.28 6.70 -2.81
C PRO A 134 -2.05 7.97 -1.99
N CYS A 135 -0.83 8.51 -2.07
CA CYS A 135 -0.51 9.87 -1.67
C CYS A 135 -0.57 10.84 -2.85
N ILE A 136 -0.68 12.12 -2.53
CA ILE A 136 -0.66 13.25 -3.45
C ILE A 136 0.49 14.13 -3.02
N TYR A 137 1.50 14.27 -3.87
CA TYR A 137 2.62 15.15 -3.55
C TYR A 137 2.84 16.19 -4.64
N LEU A 138 3.18 17.39 -4.18
CA LEU A 138 3.52 18.53 -5.02
C LEU A 138 5.03 18.68 -5.04
N THR A 139 5.60 18.76 -6.23
CA THR A 139 7.01 19.03 -6.48
C THR A 139 7.17 20.37 -7.22
N SER A 140 8.39 20.70 -7.64
CA SER A 140 8.66 21.88 -8.47
C SER A 140 8.17 21.74 -9.92
N ASP A 141 7.93 20.52 -10.40
CA ASP A 141 7.53 20.23 -11.77
C ASP A 141 6.08 19.75 -11.90
N GLY A 142 5.42 19.34 -10.80
CA GLY A 142 4.08 18.79 -10.90
C GLY A 142 3.37 18.44 -9.61
N VAL A 143 2.11 18.05 -9.79
CA VAL A 143 1.28 17.34 -8.81
C VAL A 143 1.21 15.89 -9.23
N TYR A 144 1.61 15.01 -8.34
CA TYR A 144 1.65 13.57 -8.58
C TYR A 144 0.68 12.84 -7.64
N ALA A 145 0.00 11.83 -8.17
CA ALA A 145 -0.62 10.78 -7.35
C ALA A 145 0.29 9.55 -7.38
N ALA A 146 0.55 8.93 -6.22
CA ALA A 146 1.54 7.86 -6.14
C ALA A 146 1.31 6.87 -5.00
N THR A 147 1.86 5.67 -5.18
CA THR A 147 2.14 4.68 -4.13
C THR A 147 3.65 4.43 -4.07
N ARG A 148 4.13 3.38 -3.38
CA ARG A 148 5.57 3.07 -3.34
C ARG A 148 6.15 2.76 -4.72
N TYR A 149 5.41 1.99 -5.52
CA TYR A 149 5.90 1.48 -6.81
C TYR A 149 5.25 2.10 -8.04
N LYS A 150 4.30 3.02 -7.86
CA LYS A 150 3.51 3.62 -8.95
C LYS A 150 3.41 5.12 -8.76
N ARG A 151 3.54 5.91 -9.81
CA ARG A 151 3.17 7.33 -9.78
C ARG A 151 2.58 7.80 -11.10
N VAL A 152 1.86 8.91 -11.07
CA VAL A 152 1.31 9.53 -12.26
C VAL A 152 1.32 11.05 -12.11
N LEU A 153 1.76 11.76 -13.15
CA LEU A 153 1.64 13.20 -13.22
C LEU A 153 0.17 13.56 -13.49
N CYS A 154 -0.43 14.31 -12.57
CA CYS A 154 -1.80 14.79 -12.64
C CYS A 154 -1.88 16.21 -13.20
N LYS A 155 -0.93 17.07 -12.84
CA LYS A 155 -0.85 18.47 -13.27
C LYS A 155 0.60 18.91 -13.34
N GLY A 156 1.02 19.49 -14.47
CA GLY A 156 2.34 20.12 -14.59
C GLY A 156 2.36 21.47 -13.88
N LEU A 157 3.48 21.81 -13.25
CA LEU A 157 3.74 23.10 -12.65
C LEU A 157 4.87 23.81 -13.40
N SER A 158 4.79 25.13 -13.52
CA SER A 158 5.72 25.95 -14.29
C SER A 158 6.92 26.47 -13.48
N GLY A 159 7.15 25.93 -12.29
CA GLY A 159 8.27 26.32 -11.44
C GLY A 159 8.10 25.92 -9.97
N PRO A 160 9.15 26.16 -9.15
CA PRO A 160 9.14 25.80 -7.74
C PRO A 160 8.06 26.57 -6.98
N LEU A 161 7.48 25.91 -5.97
CA LEU A 161 6.54 26.50 -5.02
C LEU A 161 7.30 27.47 -4.10
N LYS A 162 6.87 28.73 -4.05
CA LYS A 162 7.57 29.81 -3.32
C LYS A 162 6.80 30.29 -2.10
N THR A 163 5.47 30.19 -2.13
CA THR A 163 4.60 30.71 -1.05
C THR A 163 3.57 29.67 -0.59
N ILE A 164 3.14 29.80 0.66
CA ILE A 164 2.06 28.96 1.23
C ILE A 164 0.75 29.15 0.43
N LYS A 165 0.45 30.38 0.02
CA LYS A 165 -0.76 30.69 -0.76
C LYS A 165 -0.79 29.98 -2.11
N GLU A 166 0.36 29.79 -2.77
CA GLU A 166 0.44 29.01 -4.01
C GLU A 166 0.10 27.53 -3.76
N VAL A 167 0.58 26.96 -2.64
CA VAL A 167 0.28 25.58 -2.25
C VAL A 167 -1.22 25.43 -1.98
N GLU A 168 -1.81 26.33 -1.18
CA GLU A 168 -3.24 26.33 -0.87
C GLU A 168 -4.11 26.48 -2.12
N ALA A 169 -3.72 27.37 -3.04
CA ALA A 169 -4.41 27.54 -4.32
C ALA A 169 -4.37 26.24 -5.13
N ILE A 170 -3.21 25.61 -5.29
CA ILE A 170 -3.09 24.34 -6.02
C ILE A 170 -3.96 23.27 -5.36
N VAL A 171 -3.86 23.07 -4.04
CA VAL A 171 -4.64 22.05 -3.33
C VAL A 171 -6.14 22.31 -3.46
N SER A 172 -6.58 23.57 -3.46
CA SER A 172 -7.99 23.92 -3.66
C SER A 172 -8.51 23.56 -5.05
N GLU A 173 -7.66 23.60 -6.08
CA GLU A 173 -7.98 23.23 -7.45
C GLU A 173 -8.05 21.71 -7.67
N LEU A 174 -7.47 20.91 -6.77
CA LEU A 174 -7.53 19.43 -6.83
C LEU A 174 -8.89 18.86 -6.37
N LYS A 175 -9.83 19.73 -5.99
CA LYS A 175 -11.19 19.37 -5.57
C LYS A 175 -12.02 18.79 -6.74
N PRO A 176 -13.16 18.11 -6.47
CA PRO A 176 -13.69 16.99 -7.26
C PRO A 176 -13.93 17.18 -8.76
N GLU A 177 -14.00 18.42 -9.25
CA GLU A 177 -14.43 18.74 -10.62
C GLU A 177 -13.30 18.65 -11.67
N LYS A 178 -12.04 18.49 -11.25
CA LYS A 178 -10.89 18.34 -12.18
C LYS A 178 -9.86 17.33 -11.65
N PRO A 179 -10.24 16.07 -11.37
CA PRO A 179 -9.51 15.36 -10.34
C PRO A 179 -8.31 14.60 -10.90
N LEU A 180 -7.41 14.35 -9.95
CA LEU A 180 -6.20 13.57 -10.03
C LEU A 180 -6.37 12.27 -10.83
N ARG A 181 -5.28 11.75 -11.38
CA ARG A 181 -5.32 10.47 -12.10
C ARG A 181 -5.18 9.31 -11.11
N SER A 182 -5.95 8.25 -11.32
CA SER A 182 -5.86 7.04 -10.48
C SER A 182 -4.63 6.20 -10.81
N VAL A 183 -3.98 5.68 -9.77
CA VAL A 183 -2.87 4.70 -9.85
C VAL A 183 -3.27 3.31 -9.32
N SER A 184 -4.54 3.13 -8.95
CA SER A 184 -5.05 1.86 -8.42
C SER A 184 -5.14 0.82 -9.54
N PHE A 185 -4.78 -0.44 -9.27
CA PHE A 185 -4.95 -1.54 -10.23
C PHE A 185 -6.37 -2.15 -10.19
N ILE A 186 -7.14 -1.84 -9.15
CA ILE A 186 -8.46 -2.42 -8.92
C ILE A 186 -9.57 -1.45 -9.35
N GLY A 187 -9.53 -0.20 -8.87
CA GLY A 187 -10.55 0.81 -9.13
C GLY A 187 -10.03 1.95 -9.99
N ASN A 188 -10.94 2.72 -10.60
CA ASN A 188 -10.59 3.91 -11.40
C ASN A 188 -10.72 5.22 -10.62
N ASP A 189 -11.12 5.15 -9.36
CA ASP A 189 -11.40 6.35 -8.58
C ASP A 189 -10.12 7.14 -8.34
N PRO A 190 -10.17 8.45 -8.57
CA PRO A 190 -9.06 9.33 -8.25
C PRO A 190 -8.88 9.40 -6.72
N PRO A 191 -7.64 9.59 -6.23
CA PRO A 191 -7.43 9.79 -4.80
C PRO A 191 -8.20 11.01 -4.30
N ALA A 192 -8.84 10.88 -3.14
CA ALA A 192 -9.43 12.01 -2.44
C ALA A 192 -8.32 12.92 -1.88
N VAL A 193 -8.52 14.24 -1.89
CA VAL A 193 -7.59 15.20 -1.31
C VAL A 193 -7.91 15.35 0.19
N ASN A 194 -6.96 15.04 1.07
CA ASN A 194 -7.10 15.21 2.51
C ASN A 194 -5.78 15.68 3.17
N GLY A 195 -5.85 15.99 4.47
CA GLY A 195 -4.74 16.61 5.20
C GLY A 195 -3.52 15.70 5.42
N TYR A 196 -3.69 14.38 5.40
CA TYR A 196 -2.57 13.45 5.62
C TYR A 196 -1.91 13.05 4.31
N ASN A 197 -2.69 12.92 3.22
CA ASN A 197 -2.20 12.38 1.96
C ASN A 197 -1.68 13.45 0.99
N THR A 198 -1.93 14.74 1.25
CA THR A 198 -1.49 15.84 0.40
C THR A 198 -0.35 16.64 1.04
N PHE A 199 0.82 16.69 0.40
CA PHE A 199 2.01 17.34 0.94
C PHE A 199 3.02 17.75 -0.12
N ILE A 200 4.07 18.48 0.27
CA ILE A 200 5.14 18.94 -0.62
C ILE A 200 6.31 17.94 -0.57
N ALA A 201 6.88 17.61 -1.71
CA ALA A 201 8.05 16.74 -1.83
C ALA A 201 9.18 17.41 -2.60
N GLY A 202 10.41 17.15 -2.15
CA GLY A 202 11.65 17.64 -2.74
C GLY A 202 12.16 18.95 -2.12
N PRO A 203 13.31 19.44 -2.62
CA PRO A 203 13.91 20.69 -2.17
C PRO A 203 12.97 21.87 -2.45
N CYS A 204 12.47 22.50 -1.39
CA CYS A 204 11.66 23.71 -1.46
C CYS A 204 12.15 24.70 -0.41
N SER A 205 12.16 25.98 -0.77
CA SER A 205 12.53 27.10 0.10
C SER A 205 11.37 28.08 0.17
N PHE A 206 10.68 28.10 1.31
CA PHE A 206 9.62 29.07 1.56
C PHE A 206 10.22 30.26 2.33
N ALA A 207 9.74 31.47 2.02
CA ALA A 207 10.14 32.67 2.77
C ALA A 207 9.62 32.65 4.22
N GLU A 208 8.53 31.94 4.45
CA GLU A 208 7.86 31.77 5.74
C GLU A 208 7.91 30.29 6.17
N SER A 209 7.86 30.02 7.47
CA SER A 209 7.75 28.65 7.98
C SER A 209 6.43 28.01 7.53
N LEU A 210 6.48 26.79 7.00
CA LEU A 210 5.27 26.04 6.63
C LEU A 210 4.41 25.77 7.88
N PRO A 211 3.07 25.95 7.79
CA PRO A 211 2.16 25.52 8.83
C PRO A 211 2.26 24.00 9.08
N ALA A 212 2.06 23.54 10.31
CA ALA A 212 2.09 22.11 10.65
C ALA A 212 1.06 21.26 9.88
N THR A 213 0.01 21.90 9.37
CA THR A 213 -1.01 21.27 8.52
C THR A 213 -0.49 20.91 7.13
N ILE A 214 0.53 21.61 6.62
CA ILE A 214 1.15 21.36 5.32
C ILE A 214 2.36 20.45 5.52
N GLY A 215 2.27 19.22 5.02
CA GLY A 215 3.41 18.31 5.03
C GLY A 215 4.52 18.74 4.09
N HIS A 216 5.76 18.48 4.47
CA HIS A 216 6.93 18.67 3.64
C HIS A 216 7.97 17.58 3.90
N VAL A 217 8.47 16.98 2.82
CA VAL A 217 9.63 16.08 2.81
C VAL A 217 10.63 16.58 1.78
N THR A 218 11.91 16.68 2.14
CA THR A 218 12.96 17.22 1.24
C THR A 218 13.44 16.23 0.18
N SER A 219 13.05 14.96 0.30
CA SER A 219 13.47 13.88 -0.59
C SER A 219 12.85 13.95 -1.98
N THR A 220 13.61 13.50 -2.97
CA THR A 220 13.13 13.21 -4.33
C THR A 220 12.96 11.71 -4.60
N SER A 221 13.30 10.86 -3.61
CA SER A 221 13.14 9.40 -3.70
C SER A 221 11.68 9.03 -3.46
N THR A 222 11.05 8.33 -4.41
CA THR A 222 9.64 7.93 -4.27
C THR A 222 9.40 7.00 -3.09
N GLY A 223 10.39 6.17 -2.73
CA GLY A 223 10.32 5.33 -1.53
C GLY A 223 10.21 6.17 -0.26
N GLU A 224 11.12 7.12 -0.08
CA GLU A 224 11.14 8.00 1.11
C GLU A 224 9.92 8.94 1.17
N ILE A 225 9.48 9.45 0.02
CA ILE A 225 8.24 10.25 -0.09
C ILE A 225 7.03 9.43 0.38
N TYR A 226 6.96 8.17 -0.03
CA TYR A 226 5.86 7.29 0.38
C TYR A 226 5.97 6.85 1.84
N ASP A 227 7.18 6.63 2.36
CA ASP A 227 7.42 6.39 3.79
C ASP A 227 6.96 7.57 4.65
N TYR A 228 7.25 8.81 4.22
CA TYR A 228 6.75 10.02 4.87
C TYR A 228 5.21 10.10 4.86
N PHE A 229 4.58 9.76 3.73
CA PHE A 229 3.12 9.65 3.66
C PHE A 229 2.57 8.64 4.69
N LEU A 230 3.16 7.44 4.78
CA LEU A 230 2.70 6.42 5.70
C LEU A 230 2.79 6.89 7.16
N GLN A 231 3.85 7.63 7.51
CA GLN A 231 3.98 8.26 8.83
C GLN A 231 2.88 9.28 9.08
N ARG A 232 2.63 10.21 8.13
CA ARG A 232 1.56 11.22 8.25
C ARG A 232 0.18 10.57 8.39
N ARG A 233 -0.11 9.56 7.57
CA ARG A 233 -1.34 8.79 7.64
C ARG A 233 -1.48 8.15 9.02
N ASN A 234 -0.44 7.52 9.54
CA ASN A 234 -0.48 6.88 10.84
C ASN A 234 -0.75 7.87 11.98
N SER A 235 -0.07 9.03 11.99
CA SER A 235 -0.34 10.10 12.95
C SER A 235 -1.78 10.60 12.87
N TYR A 236 -2.29 10.81 11.65
CA TYR A 236 -3.67 11.21 11.44
C TYR A 236 -4.67 10.18 11.98
N LEU A 237 -4.43 8.88 11.75
CA LEU A 237 -5.31 7.81 12.24
C LEU A 237 -5.30 7.72 13.78
N ILE A 238 -4.14 7.95 14.41
CA ILE A 238 -4.02 8.04 15.88
C ILE A 238 -4.85 9.20 16.41
N ASP A 239 -4.76 10.38 15.79
CA ASP A 239 -5.52 11.56 16.19
C ASP A 239 -7.03 11.36 16.03
N GLU A 240 -7.46 10.74 14.92
CA GLU A 240 -8.87 10.40 14.69
C GLU A 240 -9.38 9.37 15.71
N ALA A 241 -8.59 8.35 16.02
CA ALA A 241 -8.92 7.39 17.08
C ALA A 241 -9.05 8.08 18.46
N GLY A 242 -8.16 9.03 18.77
CA GLY A 242 -8.24 9.85 19.98
C GLY A 242 -9.53 10.67 20.07
N LYS A 243 -9.98 11.28 18.96
CA LYS A 243 -11.26 12.00 18.90
C LYS A 243 -12.46 11.09 19.16
N LEU A 244 -12.43 9.86 18.64
CA LEU A 244 -13.48 8.87 18.90
C LEU A 244 -13.52 8.48 20.39
N ILE A 245 -12.37 8.28 21.01
CA ILE A 245 -12.27 8.00 22.45
C ILE A 245 -12.82 9.18 23.27
N ALA A 246 -12.46 10.42 22.92
CA ALA A 246 -12.99 11.60 23.61
C ALA A 246 -14.53 11.70 23.48
N GLN A 247 -15.08 11.34 22.32
CA GLN A 247 -16.54 11.26 22.11
C GLN A 247 -17.18 10.16 22.97
N MET A 248 -16.57 8.98 23.04
CA MET A 248 -17.02 7.89 23.94
C MET A 248 -17.09 8.38 25.39
N LEU A 249 -16.02 8.99 25.89
CA LEU A 249 -15.96 9.50 27.27
C LEU A 249 -17.03 10.56 27.52
N THR A 250 -17.33 11.39 26.52
CA THR A 250 -18.41 12.37 26.60
C THR A 250 -19.79 11.71 26.74
N ASP A 251 -20.07 10.64 26.00
CA ASP A 251 -21.32 9.89 26.12
C ASP A 251 -21.45 9.21 27.50
N VAL A 252 -20.36 8.57 27.97
CA VAL A 252 -20.31 7.92 29.31
C VAL A 252 -20.54 8.94 30.42
N ASN A 253 -19.89 10.11 30.37
CA ASN A 253 -20.04 11.15 31.38
C ASN A 253 -21.46 11.75 31.42
N LYS A 254 -22.23 11.62 30.33
CA LYS A 254 -23.65 12.00 30.26
C LYS A 254 -24.59 10.86 30.71
N GLY A 255 -24.06 9.72 31.15
CA GLY A 255 -24.84 8.53 31.52
C GLY A 255 -25.52 7.86 30.33
N GLN A 256 -25.03 8.07 29.11
CA GLN A 256 -25.62 7.50 27.90
C GLN A 256 -24.82 6.28 27.44
N THR A 257 -25.50 5.30 26.84
CA THR A 257 -24.84 4.20 26.12
C THR A 257 -24.03 4.79 24.96
N PRO A 258 -22.70 4.59 24.92
CA PRO A 258 -21.86 5.15 23.87
C PRO A 258 -22.18 4.57 22.49
N ILE A 259 -22.08 5.39 21.45
CA ILE A 259 -22.06 4.89 20.06
C ILE A 259 -20.67 4.41 19.63
N ILE A 260 -19.64 4.85 20.37
CA ILE A 260 -18.24 4.46 20.20
C ILE A 260 -17.85 3.56 21.37
N SER A 261 -17.12 2.47 21.12
CA SER A 261 -16.49 1.67 22.19
C SER A 261 -14.98 1.54 21.98
N ALA A 262 -14.24 1.62 23.08
CA ALA A 262 -12.79 1.44 23.17
C ALA A 262 -12.46 0.68 24.46
N SER A 263 -12.38 -0.65 24.38
CA SER A 263 -12.32 -1.51 25.57
C SER A 263 -11.45 -2.75 25.34
N SER A 264 -11.82 -3.61 24.40
CA SER A 264 -11.16 -4.88 24.15
C SER A 264 -11.45 -5.45 22.76
N THR A 265 -10.60 -6.38 22.34
CA THR A 265 -10.83 -7.20 21.14
C THR A 265 -12.05 -8.11 21.27
N LYS A 266 -12.49 -8.46 22.49
CA LYS A 266 -13.69 -9.27 22.71
C LYS A 266 -14.94 -8.48 22.31
N GLU A 267 -15.09 -7.26 22.81
CA GLU A 267 -16.20 -6.37 22.43
C GLU A 267 -16.19 -6.06 20.94
N ALA A 268 -15.02 -5.78 20.37
CA ALA A 268 -14.89 -5.58 18.92
C ALA A 268 -15.33 -6.84 18.13
N ALA A 269 -14.95 -8.04 18.58
CA ALA A 269 -15.37 -9.28 17.93
C ALA A 269 -16.89 -9.52 18.06
N VAL A 270 -17.51 -9.16 19.18
CA VAL A 270 -18.96 -9.23 19.38
C VAL A 270 -19.68 -8.25 18.47
N ALA A 271 -19.25 -6.98 18.43
CA ALA A 271 -19.83 -5.97 17.55
C ALA A 271 -19.70 -6.37 16.07
N TYR A 272 -18.55 -6.92 15.69
CA TYR A 272 -18.30 -7.44 14.35
C TYR A 272 -19.21 -8.63 13.99
N LYS A 273 -19.24 -9.66 14.84
CA LYS A 273 -20.04 -10.88 14.61
C LYS A 273 -21.53 -10.59 14.49
N ASN A 274 -22.02 -9.58 15.20
CA ASN A 274 -23.43 -9.17 15.19
C ASN A 274 -23.74 -8.07 14.16
N ALA A 275 -22.81 -7.76 13.25
CA ALA A 275 -22.96 -6.72 12.22
C ALA A 275 -23.34 -5.33 12.77
N LEU A 276 -22.88 -5.01 13.97
CA LEU A 276 -23.15 -3.73 14.64
C LEU A 276 -22.06 -2.69 14.32
N MET A 277 -20.88 -3.15 13.90
CA MET A 277 -19.70 -2.32 13.69
C MET A 277 -19.75 -1.63 12.33
N LYS A 278 -19.68 -0.30 12.34
CA LYS A 278 -19.62 0.54 11.14
C LYS A 278 -18.18 0.80 10.72
N ARG A 279 -17.35 1.20 11.68
CA ARG A 279 -15.96 1.63 11.45
C ARG A 279 -15.07 1.23 12.62
N VAL A 280 -13.82 0.89 12.36
CA VAL A 280 -12.85 0.50 13.40
C VAL A 280 -11.45 1.02 13.11
N PHE A 281 -10.80 1.54 14.15
CA PHE A 281 -9.38 1.84 14.21
C PHE A 281 -8.73 0.77 15.08
N VAL A 282 -7.76 0.05 14.54
CA VAL A 282 -7.16 -1.12 15.20
C VAL A 282 -5.66 -1.14 14.99
N HIS A 283 -4.91 -1.46 16.04
CA HIS A 283 -3.47 -1.60 15.93
C HIS A 283 -3.06 -2.90 15.22
N GLU A 284 -1.97 -2.86 14.45
CA GLU A 284 -1.45 -3.99 13.67
C GLU A 284 -1.15 -5.25 14.51
N SER A 285 -0.92 -5.10 15.83
CA SER A 285 -0.74 -6.23 16.75
C SER A 285 -1.94 -7.17 16.79
N PHE A 286 -3.13 -6.72 16.38
CA PHE A 286 -4.34 -7.56 16.32
C PHE A 286 -4.52 -8.24 14.96
N LYS A 287 -3.43 -8.78 14.40
CA LYS A 287 -3.35 -9.39 13.06
C LYS A 287 -4.55 -10.31 12.72
N LYS A 288 -4.92 -11.24 13.61
CA LYS A 288 -6.05 -12.16 13.38
C LYS A 288 -7.39 -11.44 13.16
N PHE A 289 -7.64 -10.35 13.89
CA PHE A 289 -8.85 -9.56 13.73
C PHE A 289 -8.78 -8.77 12.41
N VAL A 290 -7.65 -8.11 12.14
CA VAL A 290 -7.40 -7.37 10.89
C VAL A 290 -7.61 -8.24 9.66
N ASP A 291 -6.99 -9.43 9.62
CA ASP A 291 -7.06 -10.35 8.49
C ASP A 291 -8.51 -10.81 8.23
N ARG A 292 -9.27 -11.07 9.30
CA ARG A 292 -10.68 -11.47 9.20
C ARG A 292 -11.56 -10.34 8.67
N VAL A 293 -11.46 -9.14 9.24
CA VAL A 293 -12.27 -7.99 8.82
C VAL A 293 -11.97 -7.58 7.38
N ARG A 294 -10.69 -7.64 6.97
CA ARG A 294 -10.28 -7.40 5.56
C ARG A 294 -10.90 -8.39 4.58
N ALA A 295 -10.96 -9.66 4.95
CA ALA A 295 -11.48 -10.70 4.07
C ALA A 295 -12.99 -10.52 3.78
N ASP A 296 -13.76 -10.11 4.79
CA ASP A 296 -15.21 -9.96 4.63
C ASP A 296 -15.59 -8.60 4.00
N GLY A 297 -14.77 -7.56 4.20
CA GLY A 297 -14.94 -6.24 3.55
C GLY A 297 -16.16 -5.44 4.01
N GLN A 298 -16.79 -5.82 5.13
CA GLN A 298 -18.06 -5.24 5.60
C GLN A 298 -17.91 -4.01 6.51
N VAL A 299 -16.70 -3.79 7.05
CA VAL A 299 -16.42 -2.72 8.02
C VAL A 299 -15.35 -1.79 7.47
N GLU A 300 -15.57 -0.48 7.62
CA GLU A 300 -14.56 0.52 7.32
C GLU A 300 -13.42 0.41 8.34
N MET A 301 -12.30 -0.20 7.95
CA MET A 301 -11.20 -0.50 8.86
C MET A 301 -9.94 0.31 8.56
N TYR A 302 -9.41 0.93 9.61
CA TYR A 302 -8.16 1.66 9.62
C TYR A 302 -7.15 0.95 10.52
N VAL A 303 -5.99 0.60 9.95
CA VAL A 303 -4.91 -0.06 10.70
C VAL A 303 -3.86 0.96 11.08
N ILE A 304 -3.60 1.07 12.39
CA ILE A 304 -2.55 1.90 12.98
C ILE A 304 -1.32 1.01 13.25
N THR A 305 -0.13 1.51 12.92
CA THR A 305 1.14 0.78 13.02
C THR A 305 2.12 1.49 13.94
N GLY A 306 3.13 0.78 14.44
CA GLY A 306 4.20 1.36 15.26
C GLY A 306 3.81 1.59 16.73
N ASP A 307 4.66 2.34 17.46
CA ASP A 307 4.44 2.56 18.90
C ASP A 307 3.30 3.56 19.16
N VAL A 308 2.35 3.16 20.00
CA VAL A 308 1.16 3.92 20.38
C VAL A 308 1.01 4.08 21.89
N GLU A 309 1.94 3.57 22.70
CA GLU A 309 1.79 3.51 24.17
C GLU A 309 1.63 4.90 24.82
N GLY A 310 2.24 5.93 24.22
CA GLY A 310 2.11 7.33 24.68
C GLY A 310 0.78 8.01 24.31
N THR A 311 -0.08 7.36 23.54
CA THR A 311 -1.30 7.96 22.97
C THR A 311 -2.54 7.48 23.71
N ASP A 312 -3.65 8.22 23.61
CA ASP A 312 -4.93 7.75 24.17
C ASP A 312 -5.39 6.46 23.48
N PHE A 313 -5.16 6.32 22.18
CA PHE A 313 -5.43 5.06 21.47
C PHE A 313 -4.69 3.86 22.10
N GLY A 314 -3.44 4.03 22.51
CA GLY A 314 -2.69 3.02 23.25
C GLY A 314 -3.28 2.69 24.61
N LYS A 315 -3.59 3.72 25.40
CA LYS A 315 -4.16 3.59 26.76
C LYS A 315 -5.53 2.90 26.76
N TYR A 316 -6.32 3.09 25.70
CA TYR A 316 -7.66 2.50 25.55
C TYR A 316 -7.66 1.19 24.76
N GLY A 317 -6.60 0.39 24.91
CA GLY A 317 -6.57 -1.00 24.43
C GLY A 317 -6.27 -1.18 22.95
N LYS A 318 -5.80 -0.13 22.26
CA LYS A 318 -5.32 -0.19 20.87
C LYS A 318 -6.40 -0.60 19.84
N ILE A 319 -7.67 -0.44 20.21
CA ILE A 319 -8.82 -0.66 19.34
C ILE A 319 -9.96 0.27 19.76
N VAL A 320 -10.52 0.99 18.80
CA VAL A 320 -11.72 1.82 18.98
C VAL A 320 -12.62 1.67 17.77
N PHE A 321 -13.92 1.52 17.99
CA PHE A 321 -14.87 1.31 16.90
C PHE A 321 -16.18 2.06 17.12
N GLU A 322 -16.80 2.42 16.01
CA GLU A 322 -18.10 3.07 15.92
C GLU A 322 -19.16 2.03 15.54
N LEU A 323 -20.27 2.06 16.27
CA LEU A 323 -21.45 1.23 16.00
C LEU A 323 -22.43 1.97 15.07
N PHE A 324 -23.26 1.22 14.33
CA PHE A 324 -24.35 1.81 13.54
C PHE A 324 -25.40 2.53 14.40
N TYR A 325 -25.60 2.06 15.63
CA TYR A 325 -26.50 2.65 16.62
C TYR A 325 -25.98 2.35 18.03
N ARG A 326 -26.44 3.11 19.02
CA ARG A 326 -26.11 2.89 20.43
C ARG A 326 -26.63 1.51 20.84
N ALA A 327 -25.72 0.61 21.22
CA ALA A 327 -26.05 -0.73 21.66
C ALA A 327 -25.18 -1.09 22.86
N ASP A 328 -25.80 -1.66 23.89
CA ASP A 328 -25.07 -2.26 25.00
C ASP A 328 -24.59 -3.65 24.56
N LEU A 329 -23.28 -3.76 24.34
CA LEU A 329 -22.64 -4.98 23.83
C LEU A 329 -22.74 -6.17 24.82
N SER A 330 -23.00 -5.92 26.11
CA SER A 330 -23.20 -6.99 27.10
C SER A 330 -24.42 -7.87 26.74
N ASN A 331 -25.44 -7.28 26.13
CA ASN A 331 -26.64 -8.00 25.64
C ASN A 331 -26.34 -8.92 24.45
N PHE A 332 -25.14 -8.82 23.86
CA PHE A 332 -24.69 -9.60 22.70
C PHE A 332 -23.54 -10.57 23.04
N GLY A 333 -23.23 -10.73 24.33
CA GLY A 333 -22.20 -11.66 24.83
C GLY A 333 -20.79 -11.06 24.96
N ALA A 334 -20.70 -9.74 25.13
CA ALA A 334 -19.44 -9.06 25.46
C ALA A 334 -18.86 -9.45 26.82
#